data_AF-A0A5K1HUQ3-F1
#
_entry.id   AF-A0A5K1HUQ3-F1
#
_cell.length_a   1.000
_cell.length_b   1.000
_cell.length_c   1.000
_cell.angle_alpha   90.00
_cell.angle_beta   90.00
_cell.angle_gamma   90.00
#
_symmetry.space_group_name_H-M   'P 1'
#
loop_
_entity.id
_entity.type
_entity.pdbx_description
1 polymer ?
#
loop_
_entity_poly.entity_id
_entity_poly.type
_entity_poly.pdbx_seq_one_letter_code
_entity_poly.pdbx_strand_id
1 'polypeptide(L)'
;IGQKASSVAQVVTTFQERGAMEYTIVVAETADSPATLQYLAPYTGAALAEYFMYRQRHTLIIYDDLSKQAQSYRQMSLLLRRPPGREAYPGDVFYLHSRLWKEPLN
;
A
#
# COMPACT_ATOMS: atom_id res chain seq x y z
N ILE A 1 4.40 -2.51 -2.02
CA ILE A 1 4.80 -2.34 -0.60
C ILE A 1 5.86 -3.37 -0.25
N GLY A 2 7.06 -2.92 0.13
CA GLY A 2 8.15 -3.82 0.56
C GLY A 2 8.60 -4.82 -0.50
N GLN A 3 8.39 -4.49 -1.79
CA GLN A 3 8.83 -5.32 -2.91
C GLN A 3 10.29 -4.97 -3.27
N LYS A 4 10.98 -5.90 -3.92
CA LYS A 4 12.34 -5.63 -4.46
C LYS A 4 12.23 -4.58 -5.56
N ALA A 5 13.18 -3.64 -5.60
CA ALA A 5 13.22 -2.60 -6.64
C ALA A 5 13.25 -3.20 -8.06
N SER A 6 13.97 -4.31 -8.26
CA SER A 6 14.02 -5.02 -9.54
C SER A 6 12.67 -5.61 -9.96
N SER A 7 11.89 -6.13 -9.02
CA SER A 7 10.55 -6.65 -9.30
C SER A 7 9.59 -5.53 -9.72
N VAL A 8 9.67 -4.37 -9.06
CA VAL A 8 8.88 -3.19 -9.46
C VAL A 8 9.28 -2.72 -10.86
N ALA A 9 10.59 -2.61 -11.12
CA ALA A 9 11.10 -2.21 -12.43
C ALA A 9 10.59 -3.14 -13.55
N GLN A 10 10.62 -4.46 -13.34
CA GLN A 10 10.12 -5.43 -14.31
C GLN A 10 8.62 -5.26 -14.61
N VAL A 11 7.80 -4.95 -13.60
CA VAL A 11 6.37 -4.67 -13.78
C VAL A 11 6.17 -3.37 -14.57
N VAL A 12 6.90 -2.31 -14.22
CA VAL A 12 6.82 -1.02 -14.94
C VAL A 12 7.23 -1.19 -16.40
N THR A 13 8.33 -1.90 -16.68
CA THR A 13 8.75 -2.22 -18.05
C THR A 13 7.65 -2.97 -18.81
N THR A 14 7.04 -3.98 -18.18
CA THR A 14 5.93 -4.74 -18.78
C THR A 14 4.74 -3.83 -19.12
N PHE A 15 4.40 -2.89 -18.24
CA PHE A 15 3.35 -1.91 -18.50
C PHE A 15 3.72 -0.95 -19.62
N GLN A 16 4.98 -0.51 -19.71
CA GLN A 16 5.44 0.34 -20.80
C GLN A 16 5.36 -0.38 -22.16
N GLU A 17 5.88 -1.61 -22.24
CA GLU A 17 5.87 -2.44 -23.46
C GLU A 17 4.45 -2.74 -23.96
N ARG A 18 3.48 -2.84 -23.05
CA ARG A 18 2.07 -3.10 -23.37
C ARG A 18 1.23 -1.83 -23.53
N GLY A 19 1.82 -0.64 -23.42
CA GLY A 19 1.10 0.64 -23.47
C GLY A 19 0.18 0.87 -22.27
N ALA A 20 0.34 0.13 -21.17
CA ALA A 20 -0.52 0.20 -19.99
C ALA A 20 -0.18 1.37 -19.05
N MET A 21 1.00 1.97 -19.17
CA MET A 21 1.41 3.10 -18.34
C MET A 21 0.56 4.37 -18.57
N GLU A 22 -0.13 4.49 -19.71
CA GLU A 22 -1.00 5.65 -19.98
C GLU A 22 -2.19 5.75 -19.02
N TYR A 23 -2.61 4.63 -18.43
CA TYR A 23 -3.74 4.53 -17.51
C TYR A 23 -3.38 3.91 -16.16
N THR A 24 -2.08 3.76 -15.85
CA THR A 24 -1.61 3.13 -14.63
C THR A 24 -0.71 4.07 -13.84
N ILE A 25 -0.97 4.20 -12.54
CA ILE A 25 -0.07 4.86 -11.59
C ILE A 25 0.54 3.78 -10.70
N VAL A 26 1.87 3.77 -10.57
CA VAL A 26 2.60 2.84 -9.71
C VAL A 26 3.11 3.59 -8.48
N VAL A 27 2.56 3.28 -7.30
CA VAL A 27 3.07 3.76 -6.02
C VAL A 27 4.03 2.72 -5.46
N ALA A 28 5.32 3.06 -5.37
CA ALA A 28 6.37 2.10 -5.04
C ALA A 28 7.18 2.52 -3.81
N GLU A 29 6.91 1.85 -2.69
CA GLU A 29 7.80 1.81 -1.53
C GLU A 29 8.42 0.41 -1.46
N THR A 30 9.74 0.35 -1.66
CA THR A 30 10.51 -0.90 -1.79
C THR A 30 10.92 -1.45 -0.43
N ALA A 31 11.49 -2.66 -0.40
CA ALA A 31 11.96 -3.30 0.82
C ALA A 31 12.99 -2.46 1.60
N ASP A 32 13.79 -1.65 0.89
CA ASP A 32 14.82 -0.78 1.48
C ASP A 32 14.26 0.56 1.98
N SER A 33 12.98 0.85 1.69
CA SER A 33 12.33 2.08 2.12
C SER A 33 11.97 2.04 3.60
N PRO A 34 11.97 3.16 4.34
CA PRO A 34 11.56 3.20 5.73
C PRO A 34 10.19 2.58 5.99
N ALA A 35 10.03 1.89 7.12
CA ALA A 35 8.77 1.25 7.51
C ALA A 35 7.59 2.24 7.53
N THR A 36 7.84 3.51 7.86
CA THR A 36 6.84 4.59 7.84
C THR A 36 6.31 4.88 6.44
N LEU A 37 7.15 4.82 5.41
CA LEU A 37 6.71 5.05 4.04
C LEU A 37 5.99 3.81 3.49
N GLN A 38 6.52 2.61 3.76
CA GLN A 38 5.85 1.36 3.39
C GLN A 38 4.44 1.26 4.01
N TYR A 39 4.28 1.73 5.25
CA TYR A 39 3.00 1.84 5.93
C TYR A 39 2.01 2.79 5.21
N LEU A 40 2.50 3.94 4.73
CA LEU A 40 1.68 4.97 4.07
C LEU A 40 1.33 4.64 2.62
N ALA A 41 2.15 3.84 1.92
CA ALA A 41 2.02 3.61 0.49
C ALA A 41 0.60 3.19 0.04
N PRO A 42 -0.10 2.27 0.74
CA PRO A 42 -1.47 1.91 0.39
C PRO A 42 -2.46 3.06 0.52
N TYR A 43 -2.33 3.91 1.54
CA TYR A 43 -3.19 5.10 1.71
C TYR A 43 -2.95 6.12 0.60
N THR A 44 -1.71 6.30 0.16
CA THR A 44 -1.39 7.14 -1.01
C THR A 44 -2.05 6.61 -2.27
N GLY A 45 -2.02 5.28 -2.48
CA GLY A 45 -2.72 4.64 -3.59
C GLY A 45 -4.24 4.86 -3.54
N ALA A 46 -4.85 4.68 -2.37
CA ALA A 46 -6.27 4.88 -2.15
C ALA A 46 -6.69 6.32 -2.47
N ALA A 47 -5.98 7.32 -1.94
CA ALA A 47 -6.26 8.73 -2.20
C ALA A 47 -6.15 9.10 -3.69
N LEU A 48 -5.20 8.52 -4.42
CA LEU A 48 -5.08 8.70 -5.87
C LEU A 48 -6.27 8.07 -6.62
N ALA A 49 -6.71 6.88 -6.23
CA ALA A 49 -7.88 6.24 -6.82
C ALA A 49 -9.15 7.07 -6.54
N GLU A 50 -9.36 7.51 -5.30
CA GLU A 50 -10.48 8.37 -4.92
C GLU A 50 -10.55 9.65 -5.77
N TYR A 51 -9.41 10.30 -6.05
CA TYR A 51 -9.37 11.49 -6.89
C TYR A 51 -10.05 11.30 -8.26
N PHE A 52 -9.82 10.14 -8.90
CA PHE A 52 -10.43 9.82 -10.19
C PHE A 52 -11.87 9.35 -10.03
N MET A 53 -12.19 8.63 -8.96
CA MET A 53 -13.53 8.20 -8.64
C MET A 53 -14.49 9.37 -8.42
N TYR A 54 -14.08 10.39 -7.65
CA TYR A 54 -14.86 11.63 -7.45
C TYR A 54 -15.07 12.42 -8.75
N ARG A 55 -14.32 12.09 -9.81
CA ARG A 55 -14.51 12.61 -11.17
C ARG A 55 -15.29 11.67 -12.08
N GLN A 56 -16.05 10.75 -11.48
CA GLN A 56 -16.91 9.77 -12.17
C GLN A 56 -16.14 8.85 -13.12
N ARG A 57 -14.86 8.56 -12.83
CA ARG A 57 -14.08 7.58 -13.57
C ARG A 57 -14.05 6.26 -12.82
N HIS A 58 -14.09 5.15 -13.55
CA HIS A 58 -13.86 3.84 -12.96
C HIS A 58 -12.37 3.67 -12.63
N THR A 59 -12.09 3.17 -11.43
CA THR A 59 -10.73 3.02 -10.92
C THR A 59 -10.51 1.61 -10.40
N LEU A 60 -9.33 1.05 -10.68
CA LEU A 60 -8.86 -0.20 -10.12
C LEU A 60 -7.65 0.09 -9.24
N ILE A 61 -7.63 -0.49 -8.04
CA ILE A 61 -6.49 -0.42 -7.12
C ILE A 61 -6.02 -1.83 -6.74
N ILE A 62 -4.70 -2.03 -6.74
CA ILE A 62 -4.06 -3.29 -6.37
C ILE A 62 -3.01 -3.01 -5.31
N TYR A 63 -3.05 -3.77 -4.21
CA TYR A 63 -2.07 -3.68 -3.13
C TYR A 63 -1.18 -4.94 -3.13
N ASP A 64 0.12 -4.75 -3.38
CA ASP A 64 1.11 -5.84 -3.40
C ASP A 64 2.29 -5.54 -2.45
N ASP A 65 2.30 -6.00 -1.20
CA ASP A 65 1.22 -6.72 -0.53
C ASP A 65 0.89 -6.11 0.84
N LEU A 66 -0.34 -6.33 1.32
CA LEU A 66 -0.81 -5.80 2.61
C LEU A 66 -0.19 -6.52 3.81
N SER A 67 0.34 -7.73 3.63
CA SER A 67 1.05 -8.45 4.70
C SER A 67 2.34 -7.71 5.06
N LYS A 68 3.06 -7.18 4.07
CA LYS A 68 4.25 -6.33 4.27
C LYS A 68 3.88 -4.96 4.86
N GLN A 69 2.73 -4.40 4.49
CA GLN A 69 2.22 -3.21 5.18
C GLN A 69 1.99 -3.49 6.69
N ALA A 70 1.35 -4.60 7.04
CA ALA A 70 1.14 -4.97 8.44
C ALA A 70 2.48 -5.17 9.19
N GLN A 71 3.48 -5.76 8.55
CA GLN A 71 4.82 -5.91 9.14
C GLN A 71 5.47 -4.54 9.42
N SER A 72 5.34 -3.58 8.50
CA SER A 72 5.84 -2.22 8.69
C SER A 72 5.12 -1.51 9.85
N TYR A 73 3.80 -1.68 9.96
CA TYR A 73 3.01 -1.14 11.07
C TYR A 73 3.39 -1.75 12.42
N ARG A 74 3.66 -3.06 12.43
CA ARG A 74 4.16 -3.78 13.60
C ARG A 74 5.50 -3.20 14.06
N GLN A 75 6.45 -3.02 13.14
CA GLN A 75 7.75 -2.45 13.46
C GLN A 75 7.62 -1.05 14.09
N MET A 76 6.80 -0.18 13.47
CA MET A 76 6.52 1.15 14.02
C MET A 76 5.91 1.08 15.42
N SER A 77 4.92 0.20 15.62
CA SER A 77 4.22 0.06 16.90
C SER A 77 5.14 -0.44 18.01
N LEU A 78 6.03 -1.37 17.71
CA LEU A 78 7.02 -1.88 18.67
C LEU A 78 8.05 -0.82 19.04
N LEU A 79 8.54 -0.02 18.09
CA LEU A 79 9.45 1.10 18.36
C LEU A 79 8.80 2.15 19.26
N LEU A 80 7.49 2.37 19.10
CA LEU A 80 6.68 3.24 19.94
C LEU A 80 6.23 2.58 21.27
N ARG A 81 6.72 1.37 21.57
CA ARG A 81 6.38 0.59 22.77
C ARG A 81 4.87 0.38 22.96
N ARG A 82 4.12 0.29 21.87
CA ARG A 82 2.70 -0.10 21.93
C ARG A 82 2.59 -1.57 22.35
N PRO A 83 1.61 -1.94 23.19
CA PRO A 83 1.44 -3.31 23.64
C PRO A 83 1.25 -4.28 22.46
N PRO A 84 2.10 -5.32 22.32
CA PRO A 84 1.92 -6.33 21.29
C PRO A 84 0.85 -7.35 21.69
N GLY A 85 0.10 -7.82 20.71
CA GLY A 85 -0.84 -8.94 20.81
C GLY A 85 -0.29 -10.19 20.10
N ARG A 86 -1.19 -10.90 19.42
CA ARG A 86 -0.85 -12.12 18.65
C ARG A 86 0.21 -11.82 17.59
N GLU A 87 1.22 -12.69 17.49
CA GLU A 87 2.32 -12.58 16.50
C GLU A 87 3.07 -11.22 16.53
N ALA A 88 3.06 -10.59 17.70
CA ALA A 88 3.62 -9.27 17.98
C ALA A 88 2.96 -8.09 17.24
N TYR A 89 1.82 -8.30 16.58
CA TYR A 89 1.04 -7.19 16.00
C TYR A 89 0.30 -6.39 17.07
N PRO A 90 0.16 -5.06 16.90
CA PRO A 90 -0.70 -4.27 17.77
C PRO A 90 -2.17 -4.66 17.61
N GLY A 91 -2.98 -4.44 18.64
CA GLY A 91 -4.40 -4.86 18.67
C GLY A 91 -5.28 -4.20 17.60
N ASP A 92 -4.84 -3.10 17.00
CA ASP A 92 -5.53 -2.35 15.94
C ASP A 92 -5.05 -2.69 14.52
N VAL A 93 -4.25 -3.75 14.32
CA VAL A 93 -3.84 -4.21 12.98
C VAL A 93 -5.02 -4.57 12.08
N PHE A 94 -6.14 -5.06 12.63
CA PHE A 94 -7.36 -5.28 11.87
C PHE A 94 -8.02 -3.96 11.43
N TYR A 95 -8.00 -2.95 12.30
CA TYR A 95 -8.50 -1.62 11.98
C TYR A 95 -7.72 -1.00 10.82
N LEU A 96 -6.40 -1.23 10.76
CA LEU A 96 -5.53 -0.75 9.69
C LEU A 96 -6.05 -1.07 8.29
N HIS A 97 -6.26 -2.36 8.00
CA HIS A 97 -6.70 -2.80 6.67
C HIS A 97 -8.20 -2.59 6.48
N SER A 98 -9.02 -2.74 7.53
CA SER A 98 -10.45 -2.47 7.41
C SER A 98 -10.74 -1.02 7.05
N ARG A 99 -9.91 -0.06 7.48
CA ARG A 99 -10.02 1.34 7.05
C ARG A 99 -9.73 1.50 5.55
N LEU A 100 -8.71 0.85 5.02
CA LEU A 100 -8.41 0.86 3.58
C LEU A 100 -9.55 0.27 2.72
N TRP A 101 -10.33 -0.66 3.28
CA TRP A 101 -11.49 -1.23 2.60
C TRP A 101 -12.79 -0.47 2.83
N LYS A 102 -12.91 0.27 3.94
CA LYS A 102 -14.09 1.04 4.31
C LYS A 102 -14.07 2.47 3.80
N GLU A 103 -12.94 2.96 3.29
CA GLU A 103 -12.91 4.24 2.59
C GLU A 103 -13.95 4.20 1.46
N PRO A 104 -14.93 5.14 1.47
CA PRO A 104 -16.11 5.03 0.64
C PRO A 104 -15.69 5.16 -0.81
N LEU A 105 -15.79 4.07 -1.56
CA LEU A 105 -15.75 4.10 -3.02
C LEU A 105 -17.11 4.53 -3.62
N ASN A 106 -17.82 5.45 -2.95
CA ASN A 106 -19.16 5.92 -3.31
C ASN A 106 -19.13 7.32 -3.92
#